data_AF-A0A086AN35-F1
#
_entry.id   AF-A0A086AN35-F1
#
_cell.length_a   1.000
_cell.length_b   1.000
_cell.length_c   1.000
_cell.angle_alpha   90.00
_cell.angle_beta   90.00
_cell.angle_gamma   90.00
#
_symmetry.space_group_name_H-M   'P 1'
#
loop_
_entity.id
_entity.type
_entity.pdbx_description
1 polymer ?
#
loop_
_entity_poly.entity_id
_entity_poly.type
_entity_poly.pdbx_seq_one_letter_code
_entity_poly.pdbx_strand_id
1 'polypeptide(L)'
;MIVNNYSTTFDFQGKIGAHNFAGSCYPYVTSSTPTAITVPADSHQGNGKELAYKNFRDQFASSLYPTTNWTLQTTATNSSVRSWNHPSIAPGGVISENVKWASSQFQMYYAGTSTPEPGFSGQIGESPDPCTGAPGYISTPYGEAEWFNITIANVTYSFLQIY
;
A
#
# COMPACT_ATOMS: atom_id res chain seq x y z
N MET A 1 -7.31 -1.87 -0.98
CA MET A 1 -6.10 -2.13 -0.18
C MET A 1 -6.46 -2.05 1.28
N ILE A 2 -6.06 -3.05 2.05
CA ILE A 2 -6.18 -3.07 3.50
C ILE A 2 -4.81 -3.39 4.09
N VAL A 3 -4.34 -2.61 5.06
CA VAL A 3 -3.12 -2.93 5.83
C VAL A 3 -3.54 -3.21 7.26
N ASN A 4 -3.25 -4.43 7.71
CA ASN A 4 -3.49 -4.92 9.06
C ASN A 4 -2.15 -5.09 9.76
N ASN A 5 -1.91 -4.28 10.80
CA ASN A 5 -0.74 -4.42 11.66
C ASN A 5 -1.14 -5.10 12.97
N TYR A 6 -0.84 -6.39 13.10
CA TYR A 6 -1.08 -7.18 14.31
C TYR A 6 0.04 -7.05 15.34
N SER A 7 1.17 -6.41 15.01
CA SER A 7 2.23 -6.13 15.97
C SER A 7 1.70 -5.29 17.12
N THR A 8 2.09 -5.61 18.36
CA THR A 8 1.69 -4.84 19.55
C THR A 8 2.72 -3.78 19.97
N THR A 9 3.90 -3.76 19.33
CA THR A 9 5.04 -2.93 19.73
C THR A 9 5.60 -2.07 18.62
N PHE A 10 5.23 -2.35 17.36
CA PHE A 10 5.80 -1.68 16.20
C PHE A 10 4.74 -1.10 15.26
N ASP A 11 4.96 0.14 14.84
CA ASP A 11 4.18 0.78 13.79
C ASP A 11 4.76 0.41 12.43
N PHE A 12 3.88 0.11 11.48
CA PHE A 12 4.26 0.07 10.08
C PHE A 12 4.46 1.48 9.55
N GLN A 13 5.55 1.73 8.83
CA GLN A 13 5.68 2.91 8.00
C GLN A 13 6.07 2.50 6.58
N GLY A 14 5.28 2.91 5.59
CA GLY A 14 5.53 2.49 4.22
C GLY A 14 4.81 3.28 3.15
N LYS A 15 5.11 2.96 1.89
CA LYS A 15 4.41 3.48 0.73
C LYS A 15 3.57 2.40 0.09
N ILE A 16 2.33 2.72 -0.22
CA ILE A 16 1.44 1.81 -0.95
C ILE A 16 1.58 2.07 -2.44
N GLY A 17 1.77 1.00 -3.20
CA GLY A 17 1.94 0.98 -4.64
C GLY A 17 0.81 0.25 -5.36
N ALA A 18 0.45 0.76 -6.54
CA ALA A 18 -0.47 0.15 -7.46
C ALA A 18 0.06 0.27 -8.89
N HIS A 19 0.09 -0.82 -9.64
CA HIS A 19 0.59 -0.80 -11.00
C HIS A 19 -0.21 -1.71 -11.93
N ASN A 20 0.06 -1.57 -13.23
CA ASN A 20 -0.56 -2.36 -14.28
C ASN A 20 0.07 -3.77 -14.36
N PHE A 21 -0.76 -4.79 -14.57
CA PHE A 21 -0.33 -6.19 -14.78
C PHE A 21 -0.54 -6.67 -16.22
N ALA A 22 -1.23 -5.89 -17.05
CA ALA A 22 -1.53 -6.22 -18.44
C ALA A 22 -0.40 -5.83 -19.40
N GLY A 23 0.80 -6.39 -19.19
CA GLY A 23 1.91 -6.36 -20.16
C GLY A 23 2.95 -5.25 -19.98
N SER A 24 2.76 -4.32 -19.03
CA SER A 24 3.82 -3.39 -18.61
C SER A 24 3.61 -2.96 -17.15
N CYS A 25 4.66 -2.46 -16.51
CA CYS A 25 4.59 -1.95 -15.13
C CYS A 25 4.03 -0.56 -14.99
N TYR A 26 3.65 0.05 -16.11
CA TYR A 26 3.10 1.39 -16.14
C TYR A 26 1.63 1.34 -16.60
N PRO A 27 0.77 2.23 -16.08
CA PRO A 27 1.07 3.22 -15.05
C PRO A 27 1.41 2.60 -13.68
N TYR A 28 2.33 3.23 -12.95
CA TYR A 28 2.69 2.89 -11.57
C TYR A 28 2.37 4.09 -10.67
N VAL A 29 1.49 3.89 -9.71
CA VAL A 29 1.05 4.88 -8.74
C VAL A 29 1.60 4.51 -7.36
N THR A 30 2.23 5.46 -6.68
CA THR A 30 2.68 5.30 -5.28
C THR A 30 2.20 6.45 -4.42
N SER A 31 1.88 6.17 -3.15
CA SER A 31 1.57 7.23 -2.18
C SER A 31 2.78 8.15 -2.00
N SER A 32 2.57 9.47 -2.03
CA SER A 32 3.66 10.45 -1.92
C SER A 32 3.47 11.53 -0.86
N THR A 33 2.23 11.80 -0.45
CA THR A 33 1.96 12.65 0.72
C THR A 33 0.87 12.02 1.58
N PRO A 34 1.18 11.58 2.81
CA PRO A 34 2.48 11.69 3.49
C PRO A 34 3.60 10.88 2.80
N THR A 35 4.86 11.20 3.10
CA THR A 35 6.04 10.53 2.51
C THR A 35 6.05 9.02 2.79
N ALA A 36 5.58 8.64 3.98
CA ALA A 36 5.25 7.27 4.35
C ALA A 36 3.93 7.32 5.13
N ILE A 37 3.10 6.30 4.95
CA ILE A 37 1.88 6.10 5.71
C ILE A 37 2.23 5.31 6.96
N THR A 38 1.90 5.86 8.13
CA THR A 38 2.09 5.19 9.42
C THR A 38 0.80 4.46 9.81
N VAL A 39 0.86 3.14 9.90
CA VAL A 39 -0.22 2.29 10.43
C VAL A 39 0.22 1.79 11.80
N PRO A 40 -0.37 2.27 12.90
CA PRO A 40 0.09 1.98 14.25
C PRO A 40 0.12 0.50 14.59
N ALA A 41 0.86 0.15 15.63
CA ALA A 41 0.71 -1.13 16.31
C ALA A 41 -0.78 -1.39 16.68
N ASP A 42 -1.19 -2.65 16.67
CA ASP A 42 -2.56 -3.07 16.97
C ASP A 42 -3.58 -2.32 16.07
N SER A 43 -3.28 -2.23 14.77
CA SER A 43 -4.16 -1.62 13.76
C SER A 43 -4.58 -2.65 12.72
N HIS A 44 -5.38 -3.61 13.18
CA HIS A 44 -5.93 -4.68 12.35
C HIS A 44 -7.45 -4.60 12.28
N GLN A 45 -8.01 -5.19 11.22
CA GLN A 45 -9.45 -5.32 11.08
C GLN A 45 -10.10 -5.93 12.32
N GLY A 46 -11.27 -5.39 12.68
CA GLY A 46 -12.04 -5.77 13.86
C GLY A 46 -11.93 -4.76 15.01
N ASN A 47 -10.91 -3.92 15.04
CA ASN A 47 -10.78 -2.84 16.04
C ASN A 47 -10.99 -1.42 15.47
N GLY A 48 -11.19 -1.31 14.14
CA GLY A 48 -11.53 -0.06 13.46
C GLY A 48 -10.36 0.90 13.25
N LYS A 49 -9.12 0.43 13.44
CA LYS A 49 -7.89 1.21 13.22
C LYS A 49 -7.16 0.81 11.94
N GLU A 50 -7.64 -0.16 11.19
CA GLU A 50 -6.95 -0.62 9.98
C GLU A 50 -6.84 0.50 8.93
N LEU A 51 -5.80 0.45 8.11
CA LEU A 51 -5.80 1.22 6.88
C LEU A 51 -6.70 0.52 5.88
N ALA A 52 -7.73 1.22 5.40
CA ALA A 52 -8.59 0.74 4.33
C ALA A 52 -8.72 1.80 3.22
N TYR A 53 -8.16 1.50 2.05
CA TYR A 53 -8.32 2.32 0.84
C TYR A 53 -9.19 1.56 -0.17
N LYS A 54 -10.37 2.13 -0.46
CA LYS A 54 -11.25 1.65 -1.53
C LYS A 54 -10.69 1.98 -2.90
N ASN A 55 -10.22 3.21 -3.06
CA ASN A 55 -9.58 3.74 -4.26
C ASN A 55 -8.72 4.95 -3.89
N PHE A 56 -7.98 5.52 -4.85
CA PHE A 56 -7.06 6.64 -4.63
C PHE A 56 -7.72 7.91 -4.10
N ARG A 57 -8.99 8.16 -4.46
CA ARG A 57 -9.72 9.39 -4.13
C ARG A 57 -10.46 9.27 -2.82
N ASP A 58 -11.36 8.30 -2.71
CA ASP A 58 -12.34 8.25 -1.62
C ASP A 58 -11.68 7.95 -0.27
N GLN A 59 -10.49 7.32 -0.27
CA GLN A 59 -9.68 7.14 0.94
C GLN A 59 -9.38 8.47 1.65
N PHE A 60 -9.30 9.59 0.93
CA PHE A 60 -8.97 10.88 1.51
C PHE A 60 -10.00 11.34 2.55
N ALA A 61 -11.28 11.00 2.34
CA ALA A 61 -12.36 11.38 3.25
C ALA A 61 -12.78 10.24 4.20
N SER A 62 -12.52 8.99 3.84
CA SER A 62 -13.01 7.83 4.60
C SER A 62 -11.96 7.08 5.41
N SER A 63 -10.67 7.30 5.15
CA SER A 63 -9.59 6.60 5.85
C SER A 63 -9.08 7.41 7.03
N LEU A 64 -8.62 6.71 8.07
CA LEU A 64 -7.82 7.30 9.14
C LEU A 64 -6.44 7.77 8.65
N TYR A 65 -6.03 7.32 7.47
CA TYR A 65 -4.71 7.55 6.89
C TYR A 65 -4.83 8.27 5.54
N PRO A 66 -5.32 9.51 5.48
CA PRO A 66 -5.55 10.17 4.19
C PRO A 66 -4.24 10.41 3.43
N THR A 67 -4.19 9.96 2.18
CA THR A 67 -3.14 10.31 1.21
C THR A 67 -3.60 11.46 0.33
N THR A 68 -2.93 12.61 0.37
CA THR A 68 -3.31 13.81 -0.41
C THR A 68 -2.74 13.80 -1.82
N ASN A 69 -1.59 13.16 -2.02
CA ASN A 69 -0.88 13.14 -3.30
C ASN A 69 -0.39 11.73 -3.63
N TRP A 70 -0.43 11.43 -4.92
CA TRP A 70 0.02 10.20 -5.53
C TRP A 70 1.07 10.52 -6.60
N THR A 71 2.21 9.85 -6.55
CA THR A 71 3.19 9.90 -7.64
C THR A 71 2.78 8.90 -8.69
N LEU A 72 2.53 9.39 -9.90
CA LEU A 72 2.23 8.60 -11.09
C LEU A 72 3.45 8.56 -12.00
N GLN A 73 3.92 7.35 -12.30
CA GLN A 73 4.87 7.08 -13.36
C GLN A 73 4.11 6.47 -14.54
N THR A 74 4.27 7.05 -15.73
CA THR A 74 3.69 6.49 -16.97
C THR A 74 4.74 5.76 -17.81
N THR A 75 6.02 5.99 -17.53
CA THR A 75 7.17 5.26 -18.05
C THR A 75 8.29 5.28 -16.99
N ALA A 76 9.41 4.60 -17.24
CA ALA A 76 10.55 4.58 -16.33
C ALA A 76 11.20 5.96 -16.09
N THR A 77 11.02 6.91 -17.01
CA THR A 77 11.65 8.24 -16.95
C THR A 77 10.65 9.38 -16.82
N ASN A 78 9.35 9.10 -16.90
CA ASN A 78 8.30 10.12 -16.81
C ASN A 78 7.48 9.92 -15.54
N SER A 79 7.57 10.89 -14.64
CA SER A 79 6.83 10.92 -13.38
C SER A 79 6.13 12.26 -13.20
N SER A 80 4.97 12.23 -12.55
CA SER A 80 4.19 13.40 -12.20
C SER A 80 3.43 13.17 -10.91
N VAL A 81 3.08 14.25 -10.21
CA VAL A 81 2.22 14.17 -9.02
C VAL A 81 0.77 14.39 -9.43
N ARG A 82 -0.12 13.64 -8.78
CA ARG A 82 -1.58 13.75 -8.89
C ARG A 82 -2.14 13.96 -7.49
N SER A 83 -2.92 15.02 -7.31
CA SER A 83 -3.72 15.17 -6.09
C SER A 83 -4.74 14.03 -6.00
N TRP A 84 -5.16 13.70 -4.77
CA TRP A 84 -6.12 12.63 -4.47
C TRP A 84 -7.42 12.73 -5.29
N ASN A 85 -7.83 13.94 -5.69
CA ASN A 85 -9.03 14.20 -6.48
C ASN A 85 -8.79 14.36 -7.99
N HIS A 86 -7.57 14.12 -8.49
CA HIS A 86 -7.29 14.29 -9.91
C HIS A 86 -8.13 13.30 -10.75
N PRO A 87 -8.82 13.74 -11.83
CA PRO A 87 -9.78 12.91 -12.57
C PRO A 87 -9.20 11.59 -13.09
N SER A 88 -7.92 11.56 -13.45
CA SER A 88 -7.29 10.34 -13.97
C SER A 88 -7.15 9.22 -12.95
N ILE A 89 -7.07 9.52 -11.65
CA ILE A 89 -6.94 8.53 -10.55
C ILE A 89 -8.22 8.38 -9.72
N ALA A 90 -9.20 9.26 -9.92
CA ALA A 90 -10.53 9.09 -9.36
C ALA A 90 -11.20 7.83 -9.92
N PRO A 91 -12.18 7.21 -9.23
CA PRO A 91 -12.96 6.10 -9.76
C PRO A 91 -13.52 6.37 -11.16
N GLY A 92 -13.29 5.44 -12.09
CA GLY A 92 -13.65 5.59 -13.51
C GLY A 92 -12.64 6.41 -14.33
N GLY A 93 -11.54 6.84 -13.71
CA GLY A 93 -10.43 7.50 -14.38
C GLY A 93 -9.49 6.49 -15.03
N VAL A 94 -8.91 6.88 -16.17
CA VAL A 94 -8.04 6.00 -16.99
C VAL A 94 -6.91 5.31 -16.22
N ILE A 95 -6.29 5.97 -15.24
CA ILE A 95 -5.24 5.33 -14.44
C ILE A 95 -5.85 4.35 -13.45
N SER A 96 -6.93 4.74 -12.75
CA SER A 96 -7.58 3.89 -11.75
C SER A 96 -8.13 2.58 -12.31
N GLU A 97 -8.52 2.57 -13.59
CA GLU A 97 -9.03 1.37 -14.28
C GLU A 97 -7.92 0.43 -14.76
N ASN A 98 -6.67 0.91 -14.84
CA ASN A 98 -5.55 0.18 -15.43
C ASN A 98 -4.47 -0.21 -14.39
N VAL A 99 -4.73 0.03 -13.10
CA VAL A 99 -3.84 -0.38 -12.01
C VAL A 99 -4.61 -1.13 -10.94
N LYS A 100 -3.90 -2.00 -10.23
CA LYS A 100 -4.37 -2.59 -8.97
C LYS A 100 -3.33 -2.40 -7.89
N TRP A 101 -3.75 -2.35 -6.64
CA TRP A 101 -2.84 -2.40 -5.50
C TRP A 101 -2.00 -3.66 -5.58
N ALA A 102 -0.69 -3.52 -5.49
CA ALA A 102 0.19 -4.63 -5.84
C ALA A 102 1.52 -4.65 -5.08
N SER A 103 1.90 -3.55 -4.42
CA SER A 103 3.16 -3.51 -3.69
C SER A 103 3.10 -2.56 -2.51
N SER A 104 4.01 -2.78 -1.57
CA SER A 104 4.32 -1.87 -0.48
C SER A 104 5.79 -2.00 -0.11
N GLN A 105 6.49 -0.87 -0.03
CA GLN A 105 7.80 -0.79 0.62
C GLN A 105 7.57 -0.33 2.05
N PHE A 106 8.14 -1.03 3.04
CA PHE A 106 7.92 -0.73 4.44
C PHE A 106 9.16 -0.90 5.32
N GLN A 107 9.06 -0.30 6.50
CA GLN A 107 9.98 -0.41 7.62
C GLN A 107 9.14 -0.34 8.90
N MET A 108 9.41 -1.24 9.85
CA MET A 108 8.79 -1.17 11.18
C MET A 108 9.50 -0.14 12.06
N TYR A 109 8.75 0.51 12.94
CA TYR A 109 9.25 1.51 13.89
C TYR A 109 8.72 1.21 15.28
N TYR A 110 9.47 1.52 16.34
CA TYR A 110 8.93 1.44 17.70
C TYR A 110 7.69 2.34 17.81
N ALA A 111 6.60 1.79 18.36
CA ALA A 111 5.29 2.43 18.33
C ALA A 111 5.32 3.86 18.90
N GLY A 112 4.75 4.81 18.14
CA GLY A 112 4.70 6.23 18.50
C GLY A 112 6.03 6.98 18.38
N THR A 113 7.05 6.38 17.76
CA THR A 113 8.39 6.99 17.61
C THR A 113 8.85 7.06 16.16
N SER A 114 9.98 7.75 15.93
CA SER A 114 10.71 7.74 14.66
C SER A 114 11.92 6.80 14.68
N THR A 115 12.01 5.89 15.66
CA THR A 115 13.12 4.95 15.78
C THR A 115 12.79 3.67 15.01
N PRO A 116 13.56 3.33 13.96
CA PRO A 116 13.31 2.12 13.19
C PRO A 116 13.62 0.86 14.02
N GLU A 117 12.82 -0.18 13.82
CA GLU A 117 13.12 -1.55 14.25
C GLU A 117 14.02 -2.18 13.17
N PRO A 118 15.27 -2.53 13.45
CA PRO A 118 16.24 -2.87 12.41
C PRO A 118 16.02 -4.24 11.76
N GLY A 119 15.22 -5.12 12.35
CA GLY A 119 15.08 -6.52 11.96
C GLY A 119 13.99 -6.81 10.94
N PHE A 120 13.01 -5.91 10.77
CA PHE A 120 11.85 -6.16 9.94
C PHE A 120 11.47 -4.96 9.05
N SER A 121 11.86 -5.10 7.79
CA SER A 121 11.56 -4.18 6.70
C SER A 121 11.61 -4.93 5.38
N GLY A 122 11.10 -4.31 4.32
CA GLY A 122 11.22 -4.88 2.98
C GLY A 122 10.23 -4.35 1.98
N GLN A 123 10.24 -5.00 0.83
CA GLN A 123 9.26 -4.80 -0.21
C GLN A 123 8.37 -6.05 -0.27
N ILE A 124 7.06 -5.86 -0.20
CA ILE A 124 6.08 -6.94 -0.25
C ILE A 124 4.99 -6.60 -1.27
N GLY A 125 4.41 -7.59 -1.91
CA GLY A 125 3.44 -7.36 -2.97
C GLY A 125 2.76 -8.61 -3.48
N GLU A 126 1.89 -8.44 -4.46
CA GLU A 126 1.22 -9.56 -5.09
C GLU A 126 2.22 -10.47 -5.79
N SER A 127 2.31 -11.75 -5.40
CA SER A 127 3.24 -12.70 -6.03
C SER A 127 2.58 -13.55 -7.12
N PRO A 128 3.18 -13.70 -8.31
CA PRO A 128 4.41 -13.03 -8.74
C PRO A 128 4.16 -11.57 -9.18
N ASP A 129 4.93 -10.62 -8.62
CA ASP A 129 4.90 -9.20 -9.01
C ASP A 129 5.82 -9.01 -10.22
N PRO A 130 5.29 -8.74 -11.43
CA PRO A 130 6.10 -8.61 -12.64
C PRO A 130 6.94 -7.33 -12.67
N CYS A 131 6.75 -6.42 -11.72
CA CYS A 131 7.23 -5.05 -11.78
C CYS A 131 8.21 -4.67 -10.70
N THR A 132 7.95 -5.12 -9.49
CA THR A 132 8.84 -4.84 -8.37
C THR A 132 9.64 -6.06 -7.94
N GLY A 133 9.25 -7.26 -8.36
CA GLY A 133 9.82 -8.50 -7.86
C GLY A 133 9.54 -8.74 -6.39
N ALA A 134 8.59 -8.00 -5.79
CA ALA A 134 8.24 -8.16 -4.40
C ALA A 134 7.66 -9.55 -4.13
N PRO A 135 8.14 -10.25 -3.08
CA PRO A 135 7.52 -11.49 -2.64
C PRO A 135 6.13 -11.22 -2.04
N GLY A 136 5.28 -12.24 -2.05
CA GLY A 136 3.98 -12.22 -1.37
C GLY A 136 4.07 -12.59 0.11
N TYR A 137 5.23 -13.05 0.56
CA TYR A 137 5.45 -13.44 1.95
C TYR A 137 6.89 -13.15 2.35
N ILE A 138 7.08 -12.57 3.52
CA ILE A 138 8.37 -12.32 4.17
C ILE A 138 8.29 -12.93 5.56
N SER A 139 9.28 -13.74 5.93
CA SER A 139 9.43 -14.27 7.29
C SER A 139 10.87 -14.09 7.74
N THR A 140 11.06 -13.41 8.86
CA THR A 140 12.35 -13.21 9.52
C THR A 140 12.22 -13.56 11.01
N PRO A 141 13.32 -13.68 11.76
CA PRO A 141 13.24 -13.83 13.21
C PRO A 141 12.55 -12.67 13.95
N TYR A 142 12.29 -11.55 13.27
CA TYR A 142 11.76 -10.31 13.86
C TYR A 142 10.30 -10.04 13.49
N GLY A 143 9.73 -10.76 12.52
CA GLY A 143 8.34 -10.59 12.12
C GLY A 143 8.00 -11.29 10.82
N GLU A 144 6.71 -11.28 10.50
CA GLU A 144 6.18 -11.83 9.25
C GLU A 144 5.27 -10.83 8.55
N ALA A 145 5.28 -10.86 7.22
CA ALA A 145 4.37 -10.07 6.42
C ALA A 145 3.86 -10.90 5.26
N GLU A 146 2.56 -10.76 4.99
CA GLU A 146 1.88 -11.50 3.94
C GLU A 146 1.04 -10.54 3.10
N TRP A 147 1.14 -10.70 1.78
CA TRP A 147 0.27 -10.06 0.81
C TRP A 147 -0.59 -11.10 0.11
N PHE A 148 -1.91 -10.89 0.14
CA PHE A 148 -2.85 -11.72 -0.60
C PHE A 148 -4.04 -10.90 -1.10
N ASN A 149 -4.75 -11.48 -2.07
CA ASN A 149 -5.93 -10.89 -2.67
C ASN A 149 -7.13 -11.79 -2.41
N ILE A 150 -8.26 -11.21 -2.00
CA ILE A 150 -9.55 -11.89 -1.93
C ILE A 150 -10.49 -11.24 -2.94
N THR A 151 -11.08 -12.05 -3.83
CA THR A 151 -12.09 -11.58 -4.79
C THR A 151 -13.48 -12.00 -4.34
N ILE A 152 -14.37 -11.02 -4.12
CA ILE A 152 -15.77 -11.24 -3.72
C ILE A 152 -16.64 -10.42 -4.66
N ALA A 153 -17.65 -11.06 -5.27
CA ALA A 153 -18.59 -10.40 -6.19
C ALA A 153 -17.90 -9.52 -7.26
N ASN A 154 -16.85 -10.05 -7.91
CA ASN A 154 -16.02 -9.37 -8.92
C ASN A 154 -15.24 -8.15 -8.43
N VAL A 155 -15.12 -7.94 -7.11
CA VAL A 155 -14.25 -6.93 -6.52
C VAL A 155 -13.07 -7.62 -5.84
N THR A 156 -11.85 -7.25 -6.25
CA THR A 156 -10.61 -7.75 -5.63
C THR A 156 -10.15 -6.81 -4.53
N TYR A 157 -9.99 -7.36 -3.34
CA TYR A 157 -9.46 -6.69 -2.15
C TYR A 157 -8.04 -7.21 -1.90
N SER A 158 -7.06 -6.32 -1.94
CA SER A 158 -5.69 -6.62 -1.54
C SER A 158 -5.49 -6.37 -0.05
N PHE A 159 -4.82 -7.30 0.60
CA PHE A 159 -4.47 -7.28 2.01
C PHE A 159 -2.96 -7.34 2.16
N LEU A 160 -2.44 -6.50 3.05
CA LEU A 160 -1.12 -6.64 3.66
C LEU A 160 -1.34 -6.90 5.14
N GLN A 161 -0.91 -8.07 5.61
CA GLN A 161 -0.90 -8.41 7.02
C GLN A 161 0.53 -8.40 7.54
N ILE A 162 0.73 -7.86 8.73
CA ILE A 162 2.01 -7.77 9.42
C ILE A 162 1.82 -8.32 10.82
N TYR A 163 2.72 -9.21 11.24
CA TYR A 163 2.70 -9.92 12.52
C TYR A 163 3.94 -9.59 13.34
#